data_AF-A0A7Z2MUQ5-F1
#
_entry.id   AF-A0A7Z2MUQ5-F1
#
_cell.length_a   1.000
_cell.length_b   1.000
_cell.length_c   1.000
_cell.angle_alpha   90.00
_cell.angle_beta   90.00
_cell.angle_gamma   90.00
#
_symmetry.space_group_name_H-M   'P 1'
#
loop_
_entity.id
_entity.type
_entity.pdbx_description
1 polymer ?
#
loop_
_entity_poly.entity_id
_entity_poly.type
_entity_poly.pdbx_seq_one_letter_code
_entity_poly.pdbx_strand_id
1 'polypeptide(L)'
;MSKIITTELYYFNDKLWRVNPSKSGLRTDILRCLLGMLDSALAKHRKVFIFRFDLSVNEYTRNNELIAKLVRRLSRRVKAHYKADLSYCWVRELERAKKQHYHFCVVIDGSKVNHPHMLQEWLILIWEQFGRCSWAGYHNVERGDSLALQDATYHISYLAKPRGKGYRATQTKDYGHSRIR
;
A
#
# COMPACT_ATOMS: atom_id res chain seq x y z
N MET A 1 5.32 21.17 4.71
CA MET A 1 4.68 20.43 3.60
C MET A 1 5.65 19.35 3.12
N SER A 2 5.17 18.14 2.77
CA SER A 2 6.03 17.08 2.24
C SER A 2 6.56 17.44 0.85
N LYS A 3 7.85 17.21 0.57
CA LYS A 3 8.44 17.47 -0.75
C LYS A 3 7.74 16.64 -1.83
N ILE A 4 7.43 17.27 -2.97
CA ILE A 4 6.86 16.62 -4.16
C ILE A 4 7.97 16.45 -5.20
N ILE A 5 8.00 15.30 -5.86
CA ILE A 5 8.86 15.04 -7.02
C ILE A 5 8.02 14.80 -8.27
N THR A 6 8.57 15.13 -9.44
CA THR A 6 7.93 14.93 -10.74
C THR A 6 8.76 14.04 -11.67
N THR A 7 9.90 13.54 -11.20
CA THR A 7 10.78 12.65 -11.95
C THR A 7 10.27 11.21 -11.93
N GLU A 8 10.50 10.47 -13.02
CA GLU A 8 10.15 9.04 -13.13
C GLU A 8 11.18 8.14 -12.45
N LEU A 9 12.34 8.68 -12.10
CA LEU A 9 13.39 8.00 -11.36
C LEU A 9 13.59 8.70 -10.01
N TYR A 10 13.64 7.92 -8.94
CA TYR A 10 13.82 8.40 -7.58
C TYR A 10 14.94 7.65 -6.87
N TYR A 11 15.96 8.35 -6.41
CA TYR A 11 17.07 7.75 -5.67
C TYR A 11 16.75 7.67 -4.18
N PHE A 12 16.82 6.46 -3.62
CA PHE A 12 16.53 6.17 -2.21
C PHE A 12 17.12 4.83 -1.79
N ASN A 13 17.70 4.73 -0.57
CA ASN A 13 18.41 3.54 -0.06
C ASN A 13 19.44 2.99 -1.05
N ASP A 14 20.31 3.87 -1.55
CA ASP A 14 21.40 3.54 -2.48
C ASP A 14 20.96 2.88 -3.80
N LYS A 15 19.69 3.05 -4.16
CA LYS A 15 19.06 2.45 -5.35
C LYS A 15 18.25 3.48 -6.11
N LEU A 16 18.17 3.29 -7.42
CA LEU A 16 17.30 4.08 -8.30
C LEU A 16 15.99 3.34 -8.53
N TRP A 17 14.88 3.98 -8.20
CA TRP A 17 13.54 3.41 -8.29
C TRP A 17 12.75 4.06 -9.41
N ARG A 18 12.15 3.23 -10.28
CA ARG A 18 11.18 3.70 -11.27
C ARG A 18 9.83 3.96 -10.60
N VAL A 19 9.31 5.17 -10.75
CA VAL A 19 8.08 5.65 -10.08
C VAL A 19 7.16 6.36 -11.07
N ASN A 20 5.88 6.46 -10.73
CA ASN A 20 4.84 7.05 -11.57
C ASN A 20 4.37 8.41 -11.03
N PRO A 21 5.10 9.51 -11.28
CA PRO A 21 4.70 10.83 -10.83
C PRO A 21 3.41 11.32 -11.48
N SER A 22 3.11 10.86 -12.70
CA SER A 22 2.00 11.37 -13.50
C SER A 22 2.05 12.92 -13.54
N LYS A 23 0.92 13.59 -13.80
CA LYS A 23 0.88 15.05 -13.91
C LYS A 23 0.99 15.79 -12.56
N SER A 24 0.71 15.13 -11.44
CA SER A 24 0.62 15.76 -10.12
C SER A 24 1.86 15.60 -9.23
N GLY A 25 2.84 14.82 -9.67
CA GLY A 25 3.99 14.43 -8.86
C GLY A 25 3.66 13.45 -7.73
N LEU A 26 4.67 13.13 -6.92
CA LEU A 26 4.59 12.21 -5.77
C LEU A 26 5.07 12.88 -4.49
N ARG A 27 4.31 12.68 -3.40
CA ARG A 27 4.72 13.02 -2.05
C ARG A 27 5.81 12.05 -1.57
N THR A 28 6.98 12.60 -1.28
CA THR A 28 8.18 11.83 -0.92
C THR A 28 8.07 11.13 0.44
N ASP A 29 7.28 11.65 1.38
CA ASP A 29 7.05 11.02 2.69
C ASP A 29 6.36 9.65 2.53
N ILE A 30 5.31 9.58 1.70
CA ILE A 30 4.60 8.34 1.38
C ILE A 30 5.47 7.43 0.50
N LEU A 31 6.15 8.00 -0.50
CA LEU A 31 6.98 7.24 -1.41
C LEU A 31 8.11 6.50 -0.68
N ARG A 32 8.82 7.18 0.23
CA ARG A 32 9.88 6.56 1.04
C ARG A 32 9.35 5.44 1.93
N CYS A 33 8.14 5.58 2.49
CA CYS A 33 7.50 4.50 3.25
C CYS A 33 7.25 3.25 2.38
N LEU A 34 6.73 3.43 1.17
CA LEU A 34 6.47 2.32 0.24
C LEU A 34 7.77 1.62 -0.19
N LEU A 35 8.75 2.41 -0.63
CA LEU A 35 10.02 1.88 -1.12
C LEU A 35 10.83 1.23 0.00
N GLY A 36 10.89 1.83 1.19
CA GLY A 36 11.61 1.27 2.33
C GLY A 36 10.98 -0.03 2.84
N MET A 37 9.63 -0.13 2.82
CA MET A 37 8.92 -1.37 3.13
C MET A 37 9.27 -2.48 2.14
N LEU A 38 9.28 -2.17 0.84
CA LEU A 38 9.60 -3.14 -0.21
C LEU A 38 11.07 -3.57 -0.17
N ASP A 39 11.97 -2.63 0.05
CA ASP A 39 13.41 -2.86 0.16
C ASP A 39 13.76 -3.78 1.34
N SER A 40 13.19 -3.53 2.52
CA SER A 40 13.33 -4.43 3.70
C SER A 40 12.73 -5.82 3.43
N ALA A 41 11.56 -5.89 2.78
CA ALA A 41 10.95 -7.18 2.45
C ALA A 41 11.83 -8.00 1.49
N LEU A 42 12.43 -7.35 0.48
CA LEU A 42 13.35 -7.98 -0.46
C LEU A 42 14.70 -8.32 0.17
N ALA A 43 15.16 -7.57 1.17
CA ALA A 43 16.35 -7.91 1.96
C ALA A 43 16.11 -9.17 2.82
N LYS A 44 14.88 -9.35 3.33
CA LYS A 44 14.50 -10.50 4.18
C LYS A 44 14.13 -11.76 3.39
N HIS A 45 13.41 -11.62 2.28
CA HIS A 45 12.86 -12.76 1.53
C HIS A 45 13.49 -12.88 0.14
N ARG A 46 13.60 -14.11 -0.38
CA ARG A 46 14.07 -14.36 -1.76
C ARG A 46 13.05 -13.91 -2.81
N LYS A 47 11.78 -13.85 -2.43
CA LYS A 47 10.64 -13.47 -3.27
C LYS A 47 9.62 -12.75 -2.40
N VAL A 48 9.01 -11.70 -2.92
CA VAL A 48 7.96 -10.95 -2.25
C VAL A 48 6.69 -10.94 -3.12
N PHE A 49 5.55 -11.11 -2.46
CA PHE A 49 4.24 -10.93 -3.05
C PHE A 49 3.71 -9.56 -2.64
N ILE A 50 3.36 -8.75 -3.62
CA ILE A 50 2.90 -7.36 -3.45
C ILE A 50 1.48 -7.29 -3.96
N PHE A 51 0.54 -6.75 -3.18
CA PHE A 51 -0.84 -6.60 -3.61
C PHE A 51 -1.37 -5.21 -3.31
N ARG A 52 -1.90 -4.54 -4.34
CA ARG A 52 -2.50 -3.20 -4.25
C ARG A 52 -4.02 -3.31 -4.41
N PHE A 53 -4.73 -2.69 -3.49
CA PHE A 53 -6.19 -2.68 -3.47
C PHE A 53 -6.72 -1.39 -2.86
N ASP A 54 -7.96 -1.08 -3.19
CA ASP A 54 -8.65 0.13 -2.78
C ASP A 54 -9.89 -0.22 -1.98
N LEU A 55 -10.17 0.60 -0.99
CA LEU A 55 -11.32 0.46 -0.11
C LEU A 55 -12.12 1.75 -0.17
N SER A 56 -13.37 1.68 -0.62
CA SER A 56 -14.32 2.76 -0.36
C SER A 56 -14.91 2.63 1.03
N VAL A 57 -15.37 3.74 1.59
CA VAL A 57 -16.21 3.76 2.79
C VAL A 57 -17.58 4.26 2.41
N ASN A 58 -18.64 3.61 2.89
CA ASN A 58 -20.02 4.02 2.65
C ASN A 58 -20.30 5.39 3.26
N GLU A 59 -19.78 5.63 4.47
CA GLU A 59 -19.95 6.87 5.21
C GLU A 59 -18.60 7.47 5.62
N TYR A 60 -18.55 8.80 5.72
CA TYR A 60 -17.34 9.48 6.15
C TYR A 60 -17.00 9.10 7.61
N THR A 61 -15.74 8.74 7.83
CA THR A 61 -15.18 8.44 9.15
C THR A 61 -14.15 9.48 9.53
N ARG A 62 -14.31 10.14 10.69
CA ARG A 62 -13.39 11.22 11.11
C ARG A 62 -11.95 10.74 11.35
N ASN A 63 -11.80 9.49 11.81
CA ASN A 63 -10.52 8.87 12.17
C ASN A 63 -10.22 7.66 11.24
N ASN A 64 -9.17 6.90 11.56
CA ASN A 64 -8.73 5.73 10.79
C ASN A 64 -8.92 4.40 11.55
N GLU A 65 -9.87 4.32 12.47
CA GLU A 65 -10.07 3.11 13.30
C GLU A 65 -10.46 1.88 12.49
N LEU A 66 -11.25 2.07 11.42
CA LEU A 66 -11.60 1.00 10.48
C LEU A 66 -10.35 0.35 9.87
N ILE A 67 -9.34 1.17 9.57
CA ILE A 67 -8.05 0.69 9.04
C ILE A 67 -7.27 -0.11 10.07
N ALA A 68 -7.23 0.36 11.32
CA ALA A 68 -6.61 -0.39 12.41
C ALA A 68 -7.31 -1.75 12.63
N LYS A 69 -8.64 -1.80 12.52
CA LYS A 69 -9.44 -3.03 12.60
C LYS A 69 -9.14 -3.97 11.44
N LEU A 70 -9.08 -3.45 10.21
CA LEU A 70 -8.73 -4.20 9.00
C LEU A 70 -7.35 -4.84 9.13
N VAL A 71 -6.32 -4.03 9.37
CA VAL A 71 -4.92 -4.49 9.49
C VAL A 71 -4.79 -5.56 10.57
N ARG A 72 -5.38 -5.36 11.75
CA ARG A 72 -5.34 -6.34 12.84
C ARG A 72 -6.00 -7.66 12.46
N ARG A 73 -7.11 -7.63 11.72
CA ARG A 73 -7.84 -8.84 11.28
C ARG A 73 -7.14 -9.55 10.13
N LEU A 74 -6.61 -8.80 9.17
CA LEU A 74 -5.89 -9.33 8.01
C LEU A 74 -4.55 -9.94 8.44
N SER A 75 -3.76 -9.22 9.24
CA SER A 75 -2.45 -9.69 9.72
C SER A 75 -2.55 -11.01 10.49
N ARG A 76 -3.59 -11.16 11.34
CA ARG A 76 -3.83 -12.42 12.07
C ARG A 76 -4.14 -13.59 11.13
N ARG A 77 -4.95 -13.37 10.09
CA ARG A 77 -5.27 -14.41 9.10
C ARG A 77 -4.04 -14.79 8.28
N VAL A 78 -3.28 -13.80 7.80
CA VAL A 78 -2.01 -14.01 7.09
C VAL A 78 -1.03 -14.81 7.94
N LYS A 79 -0.86 -14.43 9.21
CA LYS A 79 0.03 -15.14 10.13
C LYS A 79 -0.43 -16.57 10.41
N ALA A 80 -1.73 -16.78 10.61
CA ALA A 80 -2.28 -18.09 10.92
C ALA A 80 -2.18 -19.05 9.72
N HIS A 81 -2.54 -18.59 8.52
CA HIS A 81 -2.65 -19.41 7.32
C HIS A 81 -1.31 -19.57 6.59
N TYR A 82 -0.59 -18.47 6.34
CA TYR A 82 0.67 -18.51 5.57
C TYR A 82 1.92 -18.64 6.43
N LYS A 83 1.79 -18.53 7.77
CA LYS A 83 2.93 -18.43 8.71
C LYS A 83 3.89 -17.28 8.37
N ALA A 84 3.39 -16.25 7.69
CA ALA A 84 4.15 -15.09 7.24
C ALA A 84 3.73 -13.82 7.99
N ASP A 85 4.60 -12.81 7.98
CA ASP A 85 4.26 -11.48 8.48
C ASP A 85 3.63 -10.65 7.35
N LEU A 86 2.76 -9.70 7.71
CA LEU A 86 2.13 -8.77 6.77
C LEU A 86 2.78 -7.39 6.92
N SER A 87 3.53 -6.97 5.90
CA SER A 87 3.92 -5.57 5.76
C SER A 87 2.85 -4.82 4.97
N TYR A 88 2.60 -3.57 5.31
CA TYR A 88 1.58 -2.77 4.63
C TYR A 88 1.90 -1.27 4.62
N CYS A 89 1.36 -0.58 3.64
CA CYS A 89 1.23 0.87 3.59
C CYS A 89 -0.17 1.22 3.11
N TRP A 90 -0.82 2.16 3.76
CA TRP A 90 -2.13 2.69 3.36
C TRP A 90 -2.09 4.20 3.29
N VAL A 91 -2.91 4.76 2.41
CA VAL A 91 -3.17 6.19 2.31
C VAL A 91 -4.67 6.44 2.32
N ARG A 92 -5.07 7.61 2.78
CA ARG A 92 -6.44 8.09 2.90
C ARG A 92 -6.66 9.24 1.93
N GLU A 93 -7.73 9.17 1.17
CA GLU A 93 -8.14 10.20 0.22
C GLU A 93 -9.61 10.56 0.41
N LEU A 94 -9.94 11.81 0.09
CA LEU A 94 -11.30 12.28 -0.10
C LEU A 94 -11.43 12.78 -1.54
N GLU A 95 -12.29 12.14 -2.31
CA GLU A 95 -12.57 12.56 -3.67
C GLU A 95 -13.46 13.81 -3.71
N ARG A 96 -13.55 14.44 -4.90
CA ARG A 96 -14.41 15.62 -5.12
C ARG A 96 -15.89 15.36 -4.81
N ALA A 97 -16.36 14.13 -5.02
CA ALA A 97 -17.71 13.69 -4.64
C ALA A 97 -17.87 13.44 -3.13
N LYS A 98 -16.91 13.88 -2.30
CA LYS A 98 -16.83 13.68 -0.84
C LYS A 98 -16.85 12.20 -0.41
N LYS A 99 -16.50 11.29 -1.30
CA LYS A 99 -16.34 9.87 -0.98
C LYS A 99 -14.95 9.63 -0.41
N GLN A 100 -14.91 9.01 0.75
CA GLN A 100 -13.67 8.65 1.42
C GLN A 100 -13.18 7.31 0.89
N HIS A 101 -11.90 7.28 0.54
CA HIS A 101 -11.23 6.08 0.05
C HIS A 101 -9.93 5.85 0.79
N TYR A 102 -9.54 4.59 0.86
CA TYR A 102 -8.21 4.19 1.26
C TYR A 102 -7.56 3.37 0.16
N HIS A 103 -6.32 3.71 -0.18
CA HIS A 103 -5.50 2.89 -1.07
C HIS A 103 -4.49 2.13 -0.21
N PHE A 104 -4.36 0.84 -0.46
CA PHE A 104 -3.48 -0.06 0.28
C PHE A 104 -2.47 -0.73 -0.64
N CYS A 105 -1.30 -0.96 -0.09
CA CYS A 105 -0.31 -1.88 -0.60
C CYS A 105 0.09 -2.81 0.54
N VAL A 106 0.04 -4.12 0.31
CA VAL A 106 0.57 -5.12 1.24
C VAL A 106 1.72 -5.88 0.61
N VAL A 107 2.67 -6.30 1.43
CA VAL A 107 3.84 -7.09 1.04
C VAL A 107 3.97 -8.28 2.00
N ILE A 108 4.09 -9.47 1.43
CA ILE A 108 4.17 -10.76 2.14
C ILE A 108 5.33 -11.58 1.53
N ASP A 109 5.86 -12.56 2.25
CA ASP A 109 6.78 -13.57 1.70
C ASP A 109 6.13 -14.26 0.49
N GLY A 110 6.69 -14.01 -0.70
CA GLY A 110 6.20 -14.53 -1.96
C GLY A 110 6.47 -16.03 -2.17
N SER A 111 7.23 -16.65 -1.26
CA SER A 111 7.37 -18.11 -1.20
C SER A 111 6.15 -18.77 -0.55
N LYS A 112 5.32 -18.00 0.16
CA LYS A 112 4.12 -18.48 0.88
C LYS A 112 2.83 -18.07 0.19
N VAL A 113 2.85 -16.97 -0.56
CA VAL A 113 1.70 -16.42 -1.29
C VAL A 113 2.16 -16.09 -2.70
N ASN A 114 1.41 -16.53 -3.70
CA ASN A 114 1.68 -16.21 -5.11
C ASN A 114 0.47 -15.61 -5.84
N HIS A 115 -0.72 -15.63 -5.22
CA HIS A 115 -1.96 -15.14 -5.80
C HIS A 115 -2.85 -14.48 -4.72
N PRO A 116 -3.59 -13.39 -5.03
CA PRO A 116 -4.36 -12.63 -4.04
C PRO A 116 -5.67 -13.27 -3.59
N HIS A 117 -6.12 -14.38 -4.18
CA HIS A 117 -7.47 -14.94 -3.98
C HIS A 117 -7.91 -15.01 -2.50
N MET A 118 -7.13 -15.68 -1.65
CA MET A 118 -7.46 -15.78 -0.22
C MET A 118 -7.45 -14.43 0.50
N LEU A 119 -6.57 -13.52 0.11
CA LEU A 119 -6.56 -12.16 0.66
C LEU A 119 -7.83 -11.41 0.26
N GLN A 120 -8.30 -11.56 -0.98
CA GLN A 120 -9.51 -10.94 -1.49
C GLN A 120 -10.74 -11.43 -0.70
N GLU A 121 -10.88 -12.74 -0.47
CA GLU A 121 -11.96 -13.30 0.34
C GLU A 121 -11.96 -12.71 1.76
N TRP A 122 -10.79 -12.66 2.41
CA TRP A 122 -10.69 -12.09 3.75
C TRP A 122 -10.94 -10.59 3.77
N LEU A 123 -10.50 -9.85 2.76
CA LEU A 123 -10.75 -8.43 2.63
C LEU A 123 -12.24 -8.15 2.47
N ILE A 124 -12.95 -8.89 1.61
CA ILE A 124 -14.40 -8.80 1.45
C ILE A 124 -15.08 -9.09 2.80
N LEU A 125 -14.79 -10.23 3.42
CA LEU A 125 -15.36 -10.63 4.71
C LEU A 125 -15.14 -9.59 5.82
N ILE A 126 -13.98 -8.93 5.83
CA ILE A 126 -13.68 -7.92 6.86
C ILE A 126 -14.35 -6.58 6.54
N TRP A 127 -14.47 -6.22 5.25
CA TRP A 127 -14.76 -4.85 4.82
C TRP A 127 -16.16 -4.62 4.26
N GLU A 128 -16.88 -5.66 3.83
CA GLU A 128 -18.18 -5.55 3.13
C GLU A 128 -19.22 -4.70 3.88
N GLN A 129 -19.22 -4.75 5.22
CA GLN A 129 -20.12 -3.96 6.06
C GLN A 129 -19.79 -2.45 6.09
N PHE A 130 -18.55 -2.06 5.74
CA PHE A 130 -18.07 -0.67 5.81
C PHE A 130 -18.00 -0.02 4.43
N GLY A 131 -17.91 -0.81 3.37
CA GLY A 131 -17.81 -0.32 2.01
C GLY A 131 -17.39 -1.40 1.03
N ARG A 132 -16.79 -1.00 -0.09
CA ARG A 132 -16.44 -1.90 -1.19
C ARG A 132 -14.93 -2.04 -1.32
N CYS A 133 -14.51 -3.23 -1.72
CA CYS A 133 -13.13 -3.50 -2.11
C CYS A 133 -13.00 -3.40 -3.64
N SER A 134 -11.88 -2.87 -4.10
CA SER A 134 -11.49 -2.88 -5.51
C SER A 134 -10.05 -3.34 -5.65
N TRP A 135 -9.79 -4.21 -6.62
CA TRP A 135 -8.49 -4.83 -6.81
C TRP A 135 -7.74 -4.14 -7.93
N ALA A 136 -6.53 -3.69 -7.65
CA ALA A 136 -5.74 -2.96 -8.64
C ALA A 136 -4.67 -3.79 -9.32
N GLY A 137 -4.40 -4.97 -8.77
CA GLY A 137 -3.38 -5.88 -9.25
C GLY A 137 -2.37 -6.25 -8.17
N TYR A 138 -1.57 -7.25 -8.49
CA TYR A 138 -0.53 -7.79 -7.64
C TYR A 138 0.74 -8.02 -8.47
N HIS A 139 1.86 -8.18 -7.77
CA HIS A 139 3.16 -8.46 -8.34
C HIS A 139 3.84 -9.57 -7.53
N ASN A 140 4.59 -10.42 -8.22
CA ASN A 140 5.50 -11.37 -7.62
C ASN A 140 6.90 -10.96 -8.03
N VAL A 141 7.74 -10.57 -7.07
CA VAL A 141 9.08 -10.04 -7.36
C VAL A 141 10.11 -10.92 -6.68
N GLU A 142 11.01 -11.49 -7.46
CA GLU A 142 12.17 -12.21 -6.95
C GLU A 142 13.32 -11.25 -6.64
N ARG A 143 14.14 -11.59 -5.66
CA ARG A 143 15.31 -10.79 -5.30
C ARG A 143 16.29 -10.81 -6.47
N GLY A 144 16.63 -9.62 -6.96
CA GLY A 144 17.51 -9.44 -8.11
C GLY A 144 16.77 -9.26 -9.44
N ASP A 145 15.45 -9.51 -9.49
CA ASP A 145 14.64 -9.21 -10.67
C ASP A 145 14.34 -7.71 -10.75
N SER A 146 15.21 -6.98 -11.45
CA SER A 146 15.09 -5.53 -11.59
C SER A 146 13.86 -5.13 -12.42
N LEU A 147 13.43 -5.94 -13.39
CA LEU A 147 12.30 -5.57 -14.25
C LEU A 147 10.99 -5.67 -13.48
N ALA A 148 10.76 -6.82 -12.82
CA ALA A 148 9.57 -7.00 -11.98
C ALA A 148 9.54 -6.00 -10.81
N LEU A 149 10.70 -5.67 -10.24
CA LEU A 149 10.81 -4.66 -9.19
C LEU A 149 10.37 -3.28 -9.69
N GLN A 150 10.84 -2.86 -10.87
CA GLN A 150 10.50 -1.55 -11.45
C GLN A 150 9.01 -1.45 -11.81
N ASP A 151 8.41 -2.51 -12.33
CA ASP A 151 6.97 -2.54 -12.65
C ASP A 151 6.12 -2.49 -11.36
N ALA A 152 6.53 -3.23 -10.33
CA ALA A 152 5.90 -3.18 -9.03
C ALA A 152 6.01 -1.78 -8.40
N THR A 153 7.18 -1.14 -8.44
CA THR A 153 7.40 0.19 -7.85
C THR A 153 6.65 1.27 -8.61
N TYR A 154 6.62 1.20 -9.93
CA TYR A 154 5.80 2.07 -10.77
C TYR A 154 4.32 1.96 -10.39
N HIS A 155 3.80 0.73 -10.24
CA HIS A 155 2.41 0.49 -9.85
C HIS A 155 2.09 1.04 -8.45
N ILE A 156 2.86 0.68 -7.41
CA ILE A 156 2.53 1.06 -6.03
C ILE A 156 2.81 2.53 -5.73
N SER A 157 3.73 3.18 -6.45
CA SER A 157 4.04 4.60 -6.28
C SER A 157 2.85 5.53 -6.53
N TYR A 158 1.79 5.03 -7.20
CA TYR A 158 0.51 5.71 -7.34
C TYR A 158 -0.06 6.19 -6.00
N LEU A 159 0.12 5.41 -4.92
CA LEU A 159 -0.34 5.76 -3.57
C LEU A 159 0.25 7.09 -3.07
N ALA A 160 1.42 7.50 -3.56
CA ALA A 160 2.10 8.72 -3.15
C ALA A 160 1.59 9.98 -3.87
N LYS A 161 0.68 9.89 -4.83
CA LYS A 161 0.13 11.08 -5.51
C LYS A 161 -0.52 12.05 -4.51
N PRO A 162 -0.31 13.37 -4.60
CA PRO A 162 -0.84 14.32 -3.61
C PRO A 162 -2.37 14.49 -3.68
N ARG A 163 -2.98 14.17 -4.83
CA ARG A 163 -4.42 14.34 -5.07
C ARG A 163 -5.25 13.63 -4.00
N GLY A 164 -6.34 14.27 -3.56
CA GLY A 164 -7.29 13.71 -2.59
C GLY A 164 -6.79 13.63 -1.15
N LYS A 165 -5.51 13.89 -0.87
CA LYS A 165 -4.92 13.81 0.48
C LYS A 165 -5.01 15.14 1.23
N GLY A 166 -5.00 15.09 2.57
CA GLY A 166 -5.08 16.28 3.43
C GLY A 166 -6.49 16.69 3.82
N TYR A 167 -7.53 16.18 3.15
CA TYR A 167 -8.94 16.43 3.47
C TYR A 167 -9.46 15.50 4.58
N ARG A 168 -9.12 15.85 5.82
CA ARG A 168 -9.38 15.06 7.04
C ARG A 168 -9.25 15.95 8.27
N ALA A 169 -9.72 15.48 9.42
CA ALA A 169 -9.51 16.17 10.68
C ALA A 169 -8.00 16.31 11.04
N THR A 170 -7.63 17.37 11.76
CA THR A 170 -6.23 17.75 12.05
C THR A 170 -5.40 16.63 12.69
N GLN A 171 -6.01 15.83 13.58
CA GLN A 171 -5.32 14.74 14.28
C GLN A 171 -5.30 13.42 13.48
N THR A 172 -5.95 13.37 12.33
CA THR A 172 -6.05 12.16 11.51
C THR A 172 -4.85 12.03 10.57
N LYS A 173 -4.34 10.82 10.39
CA LYS A 173 -3.22 10.57 9.46
C LYS A 173 -3.72 10.35 8.03
N ASP A 174 -2.94 10.84 7.06
CA ASP A 174 -3.16 10.71 5.61
C ASP A 174 -2.68 9.35 5.15
N TYR A 175 -1.76 8.76 5.91
CA TYR A 175 -1.14 7.49 5.59
C TYR A 175 -0.66 6.82 6.86
N GLY A 176 -0.42 5.52 6.76
CA GLY A 176 0.21 4.73 7.80
C GLY A 176 0.81 3.47 7.21
N HIS A 177 1.78 2.89 7.90
CA HIS A 177 2.49 1.71 7.42
C HIS A 177 2.88 0.80 8.59
N SER A 178 3.19 -0.45 8.27
CA SER A 178 3.84 -1.36 9.22
C SER A 178 5.24 -0.87 9.56
N ARG A 179 5.74 -1.21 10.76
CA ARG A 179 7.14 -0.94 11.09
C ARG A 179 8.02 -1.75 10.14
N ILE A 180 8.98 -1.08 9.53
CA ILE A 180 10.05 -1.72 8.78
C ILE A 180 10.91 -2.46 9.81
N ARG A 181 11.12 -3.76 9.61
CA ARG A 181 11.92 -4.62 10.48
C ARG A 181 13.23 -4.98 9.80
#